data_AF-A0A1Q3R7Q0-F1
#
_entry.id   AF-A0A1Q3R7Q0-F1
#
_cell.length_a   1.000
_cell.length_b   1.000
_cell.length_c   1.000
_cell.angle_alpha   90.00
_cell.angle_beta   90.00
_cell.angle_gamma   90.00
#
_symmetry.space_group_name_H-M   'P 1'
#
loop_
_entity.id
_entity.type
_entity.pdbx_description
1 polymer ?
#
loop_
_entity_poly.entity_id
_entity_poly.type
_entity_poly.pdbx_seq_one_letter_code
_entity_poly.pdbx_strand_id
1 'polypeptide(L)'
;MSEGTLLPTLDDRREAFRLHCANLQATLRNIAATRFSLVLDFVLRDAAQFARCLDALSGRAVYVVGVRCDLDVLEARERQRGDRDIGLGRAQFAHPEFSRSYDLLIDTTQQTADAGAEEIWSFVAMRQALDGGGSNGAAAV
;
A
#
# COMPACT_ATOMS: atom_id res chain seq x y z
N MET A 1 13.58 -4.10 44.28
CA MET A 1 12.64 -4.76 43.35
C MET A 1 12.83 -4.14 41.99
N SER A 2 13.31 -4.91 41.01
CA SER A 2 13.40 -4.47 39.62
C SER A 2 12.32 -5.22 38.84
N GLU A 3 11.29 -4.51 38.37
CA GLU A 3 10.35 -5.07 37.40
C GLU A 3 11.12 -5.31 36.10
N GLY A 4 11.55 -6.55 35.89
CA GLY A 4 12.07 -6.98 34.60
C GLY A 4 10.92 -7.07 33.62
N THR A 5 10.80 -6.07 32.74
CA THR A 5 9.83 -6.08 31.65
C THR A 5 10.00 -7.34 30.81
N LEU A 6 9.12 -8.32 31.01
CA LEU A 6 9.09 -9.54 30.23
C LEU A 6 8.85 -9.20 28.77
N LEU A 7 9.85 -9.49 27.91
CA LEU A 7 9.72 -9.31 26.48
C LEU A 7 8.63 -10.26 25.94
N PRO A 8 7.75 -9.81 25.04
CA PRO A 8 6.69 -10.66 24.48
C PRO A 8 7.23 -11.94 23.87
N THR A 9 6.58 -13.06 24.16
CA THR A 9 6.91 -14.38 23.61
C THR A 9 6.65 -14.45 22.10
N LEU A 10 7.07 -15.53 21.45
CA LEU A 10 6.78 -15.74 20.03
C LEU A 10 5.27 -15.84 19.76
N ASP A 11 4.51 -16.44 20.68
CA ASP A 11 3.07 -16.60 20.52
C ASP A 11 2.32 -15.29 20.80
N ASP A 12 2.77 -14.47 21.75
CA ASP A 12 2.25 -13.11 21.94
C ASP A 12 2.44 -12.26 20.67
N ARG A 13 3.62 -12.36 20.03
CA ARG A 13 3.91 -11.63 18.78
C ARG A 13 3.07 -12.12 17.61
N ARG A 14 2.85 -13.45 17.50
CA ARG A 14 1.96 -14.05 16.49
C ARG A 14 0.51 -13.59 16.67
N GLU A 15 0.03 -13.59 17.91
CA GLU A 15 -1.33 -13.15 18.24
C GLU A 15 -1.51 -11.64 17.98
N ALA A 16 -0.55 -10.81 18.41
CA ALA A 16 -0.54 -9.38 18.10
C ALA A 16 -0.55 -9.10 16.58
N PHE A 17 0.24 -9.85 15.80
CA PHE A 17 0.23 -9.75 14.33
C PHE A 17 -1.10 -10.19 13.72
N ARG A 18 -1.70 -11.29 14.22
CA ARG A 18 -3.02 -11.78 13.78
C ARG A 18 -4.12 -10.75 14.04
N LEU A 19 -4.13 -10.16 15.23
CA LEU A 19 -5.06 -9.11 15.63
C LEU A 19 -4.86 -7.83 14.79
N HIS A 20 -3.61 -7.41 14.56
CA HIS A 20 -3.28 -6.30 13.65
C HIS A 20 -3.86 -6.54 12.24
N CYS A 21 -3.64 -7.73 11.66
CA CYS A 21 -4.17 -8.08 10.34
C CYS A 21 -5.71 -8.11 10.30
N ALA A 22 -6.36 -8.58 11.37
CA ALA A 22 -7.82 -8.58 11.47
C ALA A 22 -8.38 -7.15 11.57
N ASN A 23 -7.78 -6.29 12.39
CA ASN A 23 -8.17 -4.90 12.56
C ASN A 23 -7.96 -4.09 11.28
N LEU A 24 -6.84 -4.30 10.57
CA LEU A 24 -6.61 -3.73 9.25
C LEU A 24 -7.71 -4.16 8.27
N GLN A 25 -8.01 -5.46 8.17
CA GLN A 25 -9.03 -5.94 7.24
C GLN A 25 -10.43 -5.38 7.55
N ALA A 26 -10.81 -5.28 8.83
CA ALA A 26 -12.06 -4.65 9.25
C ALA A 26 -12.10 -3.15 8.90
N THR A 27 -10.99 -2.44 9.11
CA THR A 27 -10.85 -1.02 8.77
C THR A 27 -10.99 -0.80 7.26
N LEU A 28 -10.34 -1.63 6.45
CA LEU A 28 -10.42 -1.59 4.99
C LEU A 28 -11.85 -1.80 4.48
N ARG A 29 -12.60 -2.78 5.02
CA ARG A 29 -14.02 -2.98 4.67
C ARG A 29 -14.87 -1.76 5.05
N ASN A 30 -14.63 -1.19 6.23
CA ASN A 30 -15.38 -0.01 6.68
C ASN A 30 -15.13 1.19 5.77
N ILE A 31 -13.87 1.53 5.46
CA ILE A 31 -13.56 2.65 4.55
C ILE A 31 -14.02 2.36 3.12
N ALA A 32 -14.02 1.08 2.68
CA ALA A 32 -14.55 0.70 1.37
C ALA A 32 -16.04 1.06 1.21
N ALA A 33 -16.83 1.10 2.27
CA ALA A 33 -18.23 1.54 2.21
C ALA A 33 -18.42 3.08 2.10
N THR A 34 -17.41 3.91 2.41
CA THR A 34 -17.58 5.35 2.76
C THR A 34 -17.77 6.34 1.61
N ARG A 35 -17.98 5.91 0.36
CA ARG A 35 -18.00 6.69 -0.91
C ARG A 35 -16.78 7.57 -1.25
N PHE A 36 -15.94 8.01 -0.30
CA PHE A 36 -14.73 8.82 -0.55
C PHE A 36 -13.74 8.11 -1.49
N SER A 37 -12.95 8.90 -2.24
CA SER A 37 -11.73 8.40 -2.90
C SER A 37 -10.68 8.05 -1.85
N LEU A 38 -10.04 6.89 -1.98
CA LEU A 38 -9.09 6.37 -0.99
C LEU A 38 -7.69 6.27 -1.61
N VAL A 39 -6.70 6.79 -0.91
CA VAL A 39 -5.27 6.53 -1.17
C VAL A 39 -4.72 5.83 0.07
N LEU A 40 -4.10 4.67 -0.12
CA LEU A 40 -3.66 3.79 0.96
C LEU A 40 -2.20 3.41 0.73
N ASP A 41 -1.31 3.88 1.61
CA ASP A 41 0.10 3.53 1.61
C ASP A 41 0.33 2.37 2.60
N PHE A 42 0.80 1.23 2.10
CA PHE A 42 1.10 0.05 2.92
C PHE A 42 2.40 -0.65 2.51
N VAL A 43 3.26 -0.89 3.50
CA VAL A 43 4.44 -1.76 3.37
C VAL A 43 4.07 -3.19 3.76
N LEU A 44 3.32 -3.88 2.90
CA LEU A 44 2.91 -5.28 3.13
C LEU A 44 3.99 -6.27 2.68
N ARG A 45 4.53 -7.03 3.64
CA ARG A 45 5.57 -8.06 3.45
C ARG A 45 5.03 -9.50 3.50
N ASP A 46 3.72 -9.67 3.40
CA ASP A 46 3.04 -10.97 3.44
C ASP A 46 1.99 -11.03 2.33
N ALA A 47 2.09 -12.04 1.45
CA ALA A 47 1.20 -12.21 0.31
C ALA A 47 -0.26 -12.47 0.72
N ALA A 48 -0.48 -13.20 1.82
CA ALA A 48 -1.82 -13.50 2.30
C ALA A 48 -2.48 -12.26 2.95
N GLN A 49 -1.71 -11.43 3.64
CA GLN A 49 -2.16 -10.13 4.14
C GLN A 49 -2.51 -9.20 2.96
N PHE A 50 -1.66 -9.13 1.94
CA PHE A 50 -1.93 -8.36 0.72
C PHE A 50 -3.22 -8.81 0.03
N ALA A 51 -3.39 -10.12 -0.22
CA ALA A 51 -4.62 -10.67 -0.79
C ALA A 51 -5.86 -10.39 0.07
N ARG A 52 -5.76 -10.49 1.40
CA ARG A 52 -6.84 -10.14 2.35
C ARG A 52 -7.19 -8.65 2.35
N CYS A 53 -6.24 -7.77 2.05
CA CYS A 53 -6.48 -6.34 1.89
C CYS A 53 -7.24 -6.06 0.58
N LEU A 54 -6.86 -6.71 -0.52
CA LEU A 54 -7.61 -6.62 -1.78
C LEU A 54 -9.04 -7.18 -1.65
N ASP A 55 -9.22 -8.34 -1.01
CA ASP A 55 -10.55 -8.90 -0.67
C ASP A 55 -11.42 -7.88 0.08
N ALA A 56 -10.86 -7.23 1.10
CA ALA A 56 -11.57 -6.22 1.90
C ALA A 56 -11.98 -4.96 1.11
N LEU A 57 -11.29 -4.68 -0.01
CA LEU A 57 -11.55 -3.53 -0.88
C LEU A 57 -12.34 -3.90 -2.14
N SER A 58 -12.61 -5.19 -2.39
CA SER A 58 -13.18 -5.76 -3.62
C SER A 58 -14.54 -5.19 -4.06
N GLY A 59 -15.28 -4.55 -3.16
CA GLY A 59 -16.50 -3.80 -3.50
C GLY A 59 -16.26 -2.49 -4.28
N ARG A 60 -15.02 -2.20 -4.68
CA ARG A 60 -14.62 -0.98 -5.40
C ARG A 60 -13.57 -1.32 -6.47
N ALA A 61 -13.41 -0.45 -7.46
CA ALA A 61 -12.22 -0.48 -8.30
C ALA A 61 -10.98 -0.17 -7.43
N VAL A 62 -10.01 -1.09 -7.45
CA VAL A 62 -8.73 -0.97 -6.74
C VAL A 62 -7.63 -0.99 -7.79
N TYR A 63 -6.66 -0.09 -7.65
CA TYR A 63 -5.47 -0.04 -8.48
C TYR A 63 -4.23 -0.19 -7.59
N VAL A 64 -3.44 -1.23 -7.83
CA VAL A 64 -2.24 -1.54 -7.06
C VAL A 64 -1.06 -0.83 -7.71
N VAL A 65 -0.64 0.30 -7.13
CA VAL A 65 0.51 1.07 -7.62
C VAL A 65 1.79 0.62 -6.90
N GLY A 66 2.81 0.29 -7.68
CA GLY A 66 4.16 0.06 -7.18
C GLY A 66 4.97 1.35 -7.22
N VAL A 67 5.71 1.64 -6.15
CA VAL A 67 6.58 2.82 -6.07
C VAL A 67 8.02 2.33 -5.89
N ARG A 68 8.82 2.42 -6.96
CA ARG A 68 10.23 2.07 -6.98
C ARG A 68 11.11 3.29 -6.72
N CYS A 69 12.29 3.05 -6.17
CA CYS A 69 13.41 3.97 -6.13
C CYS A 69 14.68 3.10 -6.18
N ASP A 70 15.69 3.47 -6.96
CA ASP A 70 16.99 2.81 -6.91
C ASP A 70 17.62 2.97 -5.53
N LEU A 71 18.36 1.94 -5.11
CA LEU A 71 18.74 1.73 -3.71
C LEU A 71 19.66 2.82 -3.16
N ASP A 72 20.57 3.33 -3.99
CA ASP A 72 21.49 4.41 -3.63
C ASP A 72 20.75 5.75 -3.39
N VAL A 73 19.79 6.08 -4.26
CA VAL A 73 18.90 7.24 -4.09
C VAL A 73 17.98 7.07 -2.88
N LEU A 74 17.47 5.86 -2.65
CA LEU A 74 16.62 5.55 -1.49
C LEU A 74 17.37 5.74 -0.17
N GLU A 75 18.61 5.22 -0.08
CA GLU A 75 19.46 5.39 1.10
C GLU A 75 19.93 6.85 1.28
N ALA A 76 20.20 7.57 0.21
CA ALA A 76 20.52 9.00 0.28
C ALA A 76 19.34 9.80 0.86
N ARG A 77 18.11 9.54 0.40
CA ARG A 77 16.88 10.17 0.90
C ARG A 77 16.57 9.79 2.35
N GLU A 78 16.82 8.53 2.75
CA GLU A 78 16.67 8.07 4.13
C GLU A 78 17.62 8.81 5.09
N ARG A 79 18.90 8.96 4.70
CA ARG A 79 19.89 9.73 5.48
C ARG A 79 19.55 11.23 5.57
N GLN A 80 19.01 11.81 4.50
CA GLN A 80 18.61 13.22 4.47
C GLN A 80 17.39 13.53 5.35
N ARG A 81 16.47 12.55 5.50
CA ARG A 81 15.25 12.71 6.31
C ARG A 81 15.54 12.88 7.80
N GLY A 82 16.50 12.16 8.35
CA GLY A 82 16.90 12.23 9.77
C GLY A 82 15.86 11.74 10.79
N ASP A 83 14.64 11.37 10.37
CA ASP A 83 13.52 10.93 11.21
C ASP A 83 13.34 9.40 11.26
N ARG A 84 14.26 8.63 10.63
CA ARG A 84 14.16 7.17 10.44
C ARG A 84 15.44 6.45 10.82
N ASP A 85 15.28 5.23 11.31
CA ASP A 85 16.37 4.26 11.45
C ASP A 85 16.99 3.95 10.08
N ILE A 86 18.31 4.12 9.98
CA ILE A 86 19.06 3.86 8.75
C ILE A 86 19.06 2.36 8.44
N GLY A 87 18.77 2.00 7.19
CA GLY A 87 18.72 0.63 6.68
C GLY A 87 17.30 0.11 6.43
N LEU A 88 16.25 0.85 6.82
CA LEU A 88 14.87 0.44 6.60
C LEU A 88 14.55 0.37 5.09
N GLY A 89 15.00 1.35 4.30
CA GLY A 89 14.85 1.37 2.85
C GLY A 89 15.52 0.17 2.18
N ARG A 90 16.74 -0.20 2.60
CA ARG A 90 17.45 -1.38 2.11
C ARG A 90 16.73 -2.69 2.48
N ALA A 91 16.25 -2.80 3.71
CA ALA A 91 15.51 -3.98 4.18
C ALA A 91 14.17 -4.16 3.42
N GLN A 92 13.56 -3.08 2.96
CA GLN A 92 12.40 -3.12 2.09
C GLN A 92 12.78 -3.47 0.65
N PHE A 93 13.75 -2.76 0.05
CA PHE A 93 14.18 -2.96 -1.34
C PHE A 93 14.52 -4.42 -1.68
N ALA A 94 15.16 -5.15 -0.77
CA ALA A 94 15.57 -6.54 -0.98
C ALA A 94 14.44 -7.58 -0.78
N HIS A 95 13.24 -7.19 -0.38
CA HIS A 95 12.19 -8.12 0.03
C HIS A 95 11.38 -8.64 -1.18
N PRO A 96 11.29 -9.97 -1.41
CA PRO A 96 10.75 -10.53 -2.65
C PRO A 96 9.28 -10.18 -2.90
N GLU A 97 8.49 -9.98 -1.85
CA GLU A 97 7.09 -9.56 -1.96
C GLU A 97 6.87 -8.24 -2.72
N PHE A 98 7.86 -7.35 -2.81
CA PHE A 98 7.72 -6.11 -3.59
C PHE A 98 8.04 -6.29 -5.09
N SER A 99 8.36 -7.51 -5.55
CA SER A 99 8.38 -7.86 -6.97
C SER A 99 7.05 -8.44 -7.47
N ARG A 100 5.94 -8.21 -6.73
CA ARG A 100 4.58 -8.60 -7.14
C ARG A 100 4.13 -7.83 -8.38
N SER A 101 3.05 -8.29 -9.02
CA SER A 101 2.41 -7.54 -10.11
C SER A 101 1.75 -6.27 -9.59
N TYR A 102 1.86 -5.20 -10.37
CA TYR A 102 1.27 -3.89 -10.13
C TYR A 102 0.51 -3.45 -11.38
N ASP A 103 -0.59 -2.71 -11.20
CA ASP A 103 -1.36 -2.12 -12.30
C ASP A 103 -0.61 -0.92 -12.92
N LEU A 104 0.21 -0.24 -12.12
CA LEU A 104 1.14 0.81 -12.51
C LEU A 104 2.40 0.70 -11.65
N LEU A 105 3.59 0.83 -12.24
CA LEU A 105 4.86 0.88 -11.53
C LEU A 105 5.57 2.20 -11.83
N ILE A 106 5.75 3.03 -10.81
CA ILE A 106 6.38 4.35 -10.92
C ILE A 106 7.82 4.30 -10.41
N ASP A 107 8.75 4.93 -11.13
CA ASP A 107 10.16 5.01 -10.73
C ASP A 107 10.52 6.42 -10.22
N THR A 108 10.54 6.54 -8.89
CA THR A 108 10.83 7.80 -8.20
C THR A 108 12.32 8.14 -8.12
N THR A 109 13.22 7.39 -8.80
CA THR A 109 14.67 7.61 -8.72
C THR A 109 15.07 9.02 -9.17
N GLN A 110 14.49 9.50 -10.28
CA GLN A 110 14.74 10.85 -10.83
C GLN A 110 13.48 11.73 -10.90
N GLN A 111 12.32 11.19 -10.52
CA GLN A 111 11.01 11.86 -10.56
C GLN A 111 10.71 12.57 -9.23
N THR A 112 9.99 13.70 -9.29
CA THR A 112 9.46 14.38 -8.10
C THR A 112 8.18 13.70 -7.61
N ALA A 113 7.79 13.96 -6.35
CA ALA A 113 6.54 13.44 -5.80
C ALA A 113 5.31 13.90 -6.61
N ASP A 114 5.30 15.17 -7.03
CA ASP A 114 4.19 15.76 -7.79
C ASP A 114 4.07 15.11 -9.19
N ALA A 115 5.18 14.92 -9.90
CA ALA A 115 5.17 14.27 -11.20
C ALA A 115 4.74 12.79 -11.09
N GLY A 116 5.09 12.10 -10.00
CA GLY A 116 4.57 10.76 -9.71
C GLY A 116 3.07 10.76 -9.42
N ALA A 117 2.57 11.75 -8.68
CA ALA A 117 1.14 11.89 -8.40
C ALA A 117 0.31 12.19 -9.67
N GLU A 118 0.82 13.03 -10.57
CA GLU A 118 0.21 13.31 -11.88
C GLU A 118 0.13 12.05 -12.76
N GLU A 119 1.15 11.18 -12.71
CA GLU A 119 1.17 9.90 -13.42
C GLU A 119 0.13 8.92 -12.86
N ILE A 120 0.05 8.76 -11.52
CA ILE A 120 -1.01 7.96 -10.87
C ILE A 120 -2.40 8.50 -11.26
N TRP A 121 -2.58 9.81 -11.19
CA TRP A 121 -3.87 10.45 -11.49
C TRP A 121 -4.29 10.20 -12.93
N SER A 122 -3.37 10.37 -13.89
CA SER A 122 -3.62 10.14 -15.31
C SER A 122 -3.99 8.68 -15.60
N PHE A 123 -3.29 7.73 -14.97
CA PHE A 123 -3.60 6.32 -15.04
C PHE A 123 -5.01 6.01 -14.48
N VAL A 124 -5.33 6.47 -13.28
CA VAL A 124 -6.63 6.23 -12.64
C VAL A 124 -7.77 6.84 -13.44
N ALA A 125 -7.61 8.07 -13.96
CA ALA A 125 -8.61 8.72 -14.80
C ALA A 125 -8.86 7.95 -16.11
N MET A 126 -7.80 7.45 -16.76
CA MET A 126 -7.91 6.60 -17.95
C MET A 126 -8.67 5.29 -17.64
N ARG A 127 -8.34 4.61 -16.53
CA ARG A 127 -9.00 3.35 -16.16
C ARG A 127 -10.48 3.58 -15.83
N GLN A 128 -10.82 4.62 -15.08
CA GLN A 128 -12.21 4.98 -14.77
C GLN A 128 -13.03 5.29 -16.04
N ALA A 129 -12.44 5.95 -17.04
CA ALA A 129 -13.12 6.22 -18.31
C ALA A 129 -13.42 4.95 -19.11
N LEU A 130 -12.50 3.97 -19.08
CA LEU A 130 -12.69 2.65 -19.72
C LEU A 130 -13.76 1.82 -18.99
N ASP A 131 -13.66 1.75 -17.65
CA ASP A 131 -14.56 0.93 -16.82
C ASP A 131 -16.00 1.53 -16.78
N GLY A 132 -16.14 2.87 -16.89
CA GLY A 132 -17.42 3.59 -16.95
C GLY A 132 -18.13 3.59 -18.32
N GLY A 133 -17.46 3.17 -19.39
CA GLY A 133 -18.03 3.14 -20.75
C GLY A 133 -19.16 2.12 -20.96
N GLY A 134 -19.40 1.23 -20.01
CA GLY A 134 -20.39 0.14 -20.10
C GLY A 134 -21.84 0.50 -19.76
N SER A 135 -22.11 1.71 -19.22
CA SER A 135 -23.45 2.09 -18.75
C SER A 135 -24.03 3.30 -19.49
N ASN A 136 -24.31 3.15 -20.78
CA ASN A 136 -25.17 4.09 -21.52
C ASN A 136 -26.25 3.34 -22.32
N GLY A 137 -27.40 3.13 -21.69
CA GLY A 137 -28.46 2.30 -22.30
C GLY A 137 -29.71 2.00 -21.46
N ALA A 138 -30.09 2.83 -20.48
CA ALA A 138 -31.40 2.70 -19.80
C ALA A 138 -31.79 3.96 -18.98
N ALA A 139 -32.16 5.07 -19.66
CA ALA A 139 -32.93 6.17 -19.06
C ALA A 139 -33.58 7.02 -20.16
N ALA A 140 -34.50 6.40 -20.90
CA ALA A 140 -35.54 7.11 -21.65
C ALA A 140 -36.90 6.78 -21.01
N VAL A 141 -37.88 7.68 -21.21
CA VAL A 141 -39.17 7.80 -20.49
C VAL A 141 -39.06 8.52 -19.15
#